data_AF-A0A166US41-F1
#
_entry.id   AF-A0A166US41-F1
#
_cell.length_a   1.000
_cell.length_b   1.000
_cell.length_c   1.000
_cell.angle_alpha   90.00
_cell.angle_beta   90.00
_cell.angle_gamma   90.00
#
_symmetry.space_group_name_H-M   'P 1'
#
loop_
_entity.id
_entity.type
_entity.pdbx_description
1 polymer ?
#
loop_
_entity_poly.entity_id
_entity_poly.type
_entity_poly.pdbx_seq_one_letter_code
_entity_poly.pdbx_strand_id
1 'polypeptide(L)'
;CDEQGNPIHHNAVPPPRDDPEPNDWSPFESSAHFELADFLYKENQMLAGNIDKLLKIWGQHAASTGGEAPFQNHKDLYETIDSIPVGDVPWQSFNLSYSRSRPNLEGVDDPAWMDDTHAVWFCDPHELICNLLSNTDFDGKFDYTPFQEYDDKGSHRYQDFMSGNWAWRQAANTLGAMFVPIILGSDKTTVSVATGLNEYWPIYLSIGNIRNNVRRAHRDGLVLMGFLPIAKTISGMLKSLHPAFTTPEVARCPDGHFRRAIYGAGPYIADYPEQCMLSCLVQGWCPKCMAPSNNLEQDSITRTQKLAEELSEFHELGELWARFGIVGDI
;
A
#
# COMPACT_ATOMS: atom_id res chain seq x y z
N CYS A 1 -25.96 -2.37 -2.89
CA CYS A 1 -26.59 -1.13 -3.37
C CYS A 1 -26.41 -1.05 -4.88
N ASP A 2 -27.01 -0.09 -5.55
CA ASP A 2 -26.58 0.31 -6.90
C ASP A 2 -25.30 1.15 -6.81
N GLU A 3 -24.81 1.61 -7.95
CA GLU A 3 -23.61 2.46 -8.10
C GLU A 3 -23.77 3.81 -7.39
N GLN A 4 -25.00 4.30 -7.21
CA GLN A 4 -25.30 5.54 -6.50
C GLN A 4 -25.51 5.32 -4.99
N GLY A 5 -25.36 4.08 -4.50
CA GLY A 5 -25.48 3.74 -3.09
C GLY A 5 -26.91 3.49 -2.62
N ASN A 6 -27.90 3.46 -3.52
CA ASN A 6 -29.29 3.19 -3.18
C ASN A 6 -29.51 1.70 -2.86
N PRO A 7 -30.45 1.37 -1.96
CA PRO A 7 -30.85 -0.01 -1.72
C PRO A 7 -31.38 -0.67 -3.00
N ILE A 8 -30.96 -1.91 -3.24
CA ILE A 8 -31.45 -2.76 -4.33
C ILE A 8 -32.14 -3.99 -3.75
N HIS A 9 -32.92 -4.69 -4.58
CA HIS A 9 -33.54 -5.95 -4.17
C HIS A 9 -32.48 -7.01 -3.82
N HIS A 10 -32.72 -7.84 -2.81
CA HIS A 10 -31.75 -8.83 -2.33
C HIS A 10 -31.28 -9.84 -3.40
N ASN A 11 -32.16 -10.17 -4.37
CA ASN A 11 -31.84 -11.06 -5.49
C ASN A 11 -31.47 -10.32 -6.78
N ALA A 12 -31.12 -9.04 -6.71
CA ALA A 12 -30.66 -8.31 -7.88
C ALA A 12 -29.33 -8.90 -8.39
N VAL A 13 -29.28 -9.16 -9.69
CA VAL A 13 -28.05 -9.56 -10.40
C VAL A 13 -27.11 -8.35 -10.43
N PRO A 14 -25.79 -8.53 -10.25
CA PRO A 14 -24.85 -7.42 -10.34
C PRO A 14 -24.91 -6.83 -11.76
N PRO A 15 -24.69 -5.51 -11.90
CA PRO A 15 -24.54 -4.91 -13.22
C PRO A 15 -23.37 -5.57 -13.96
N PRO A 16 -23.39 -5.60 -15.31
CA PRO A 16 -22.29 -6.15 -16.11
C PRO A 16 -20.98 -5.39 -15.83
N ARG A 17 -19.84 -6.09 -15.89
CA ARG A 17 -18.54 -5.45 -15.90
C ARG A 17 -18.19 -5.09 -17.35
N ASP A 18 -17.71 -3.88 -17.55
CA ASP A 18 -17.01 -3.50 -18.80
C ASP A 18 -15.54 -3.95 -18.67
N ASP A 19 -15.33 -5.22 -18.31
CA ASP A 19 -13.98 -5.78 -18.30
C ASP A 19 -13.49 -5.89 -19.75
N PRO A 20 -12.21 -5.59 -20.02
CA PRO A 20 -11.61 -5.86 -21.32
C PRO A 20 -11.84 -7.33 -21.70
N GLU A 21 -12.30 -7.57 -22.93
CA GLU A 21 -12.41 -8.94 -23.45
C GLU A 21 -11.05 -9.64 -23.39
N PRO A 22 -10.95 -10.97 -23.28
CA PRO A 22 -9.67 -11.68 -23.22
C PRO A 22 -8.72 -11.43 -24.40
N ASN A 23 -9.23 -10.87 -25.50
CA ASN A 23 -8.47 -10.50 -26.69
C ASN A 23 -8.37 -8.98 -26.87
N ASP A 24 -8.74 -8.20 -25.86
CA ASP A 24 -8.55 -6.76 -25.84
C ASP A 24 -7.08 -6.47 -25.50
N TRP A 25 -6.34 -6.10 -26.53
CA TRP A 25 -4.93 -5.71 -26.41
C TRP A 25 -4.78 -4.19 -26.29
N SER A 26 -5.88 -3.43 -26.20
CA SER A 26 -5.84 -1.97 -26.10
C SER A 26 -4.87 -1.51 -25.01
N PRO A 27 -3.99 -0.54 -25.30
CA PRO A 27 -3.95 0.33 -26.48
C PRO A 27 -3.21 -0.28 -27.69
N PHE A 28 -2.71 -1.50 -27.57
CA PHE A 28 -2.04 -2.21 -28.66
C PHE A 28 -3.04 -2.80 -29.65
N GLU A 29 -2.72 -2.68 -30.94
CA GLU A 29 -3.51 -3.26 -32.02
C GLU A 29 -3.61 -4.80 -31.99
N SER A 30 -2.69 -5.50 -31.33
CA SER A 30 -2.67 -6.99 -31.24
C SER A 30 -1.71 -7.53 -30.19
N SER A 31 -1.82 -8.83 -29.86
CA SER A 31 -0.85 -9.58 -29.03
C SER A 31 0.60 -9.38 -29.50
N ALA A 32 0.84 -9.49 -30.81
CA ALA A 32 2.18 -9.34 -31.38
C ALA A 32 2.71 -7.90 -31.23
N HIS A 33 1.82 -6.91 -31.27
CA HIS A 33 2.18 -5.51 -31.05
C HIS A 33 2.58 -5.26 -29.60
N PHE A 34 1.83 -5.82 -28.65
CA PHE A 34 2.16 -5.82 -27.22
C PHE A 34 3.48 -6.55 -26.93
N GLU A 35 3.64 -7.78 -27.41
CA GLU A 35 4.84 -8.60 -27.17
C GLU A 35 6.11 -7.93 -27.71
N LEU A 36 6.02 -7.22 -28.84
CA LEU A 36 7.13 -6.43 -29.34
C LEU A 36 7.47 -5.27 -28.40
N ALA A 37 6.47 -4.56 -27.86
CA ALA A 37 6.70 -3.50 -26.90
C ALA A 37 7.34 -4.03 -25.61
N ASP A 38 6.83 -5.13 -25.05
CA ASP A 38 7.38 -5.79 -23.86
C ASP A 38 8.83 -6.24 -24.09
N PHE A 39 9.10 -6.87 -25.23
CA PHE A 39 10.46 -7.27 -25.61
C PHE A 39 11.42 -6.08 -25.71
N LEU A 40 11.03 -5.01 -26.43
CA LEU A 40 11.91 -3.86 -26.66
C LEU A 40 12.13 -3.05 -25.38
N TYR A 41 11.08 -2.81 -24.60
CA TYR A 41 11.11 -1.94 -23.43
C TYR A 41 11.61 -2.66 -22.17
N LYS A 42 11.05 -3.82 -21.86
CA LYS A 42 11.24 -4.49 -20.57
C LYS A 42 12.31 -5.57 -20.64
N GLU A 43 12.26 -6.47 -21.63
CA GLU A 43 13.19 -7.61 -21.70
C GLU A 43 14.59 -7.17 -22.18
N ASN A 44 14.65 -6.47 -23.29
CA ASN A 44 15.91 -6.03 -23.91
C ASN A 44 16.38 -4.67 -23.37
N GLN A 45 15.47 -3.86 -22.82
CA GLN A 45 15.76 -2.49 -22.36
C GLN A 45 16.49 -1.68 -23.43
N MET A 46 16.00 -1.77 -24.67
CA MET A 46 16.69 -1.26 -25.84
C MET A 46 16.78 0.27 -25.78
N LEU A 47 17.98 0.82 -26.02
CA LEU A 47 18.18 2.27 -26.08
C LEU A 47 17.23 2.90 -27.12
N ALA A 48 16.64 4.06 -26.80
CA ALA A 48 15.70 4.77 -27.67
C ALA A 48 16.19 4.95 -29.12
N GLY A 49 17.47 5.32 -29.30
CA GLY A 49 18.06 5.46 -30.64
C GLY A 49 18.19 4.13 -31.41
N ASN A 50 18.30 3.00 -30.71
CA ASN A 50 18.28 1.67 -31.33
C ASN A 50 16.86 1.26 -31.71
N ILE A 51 15.85 1.61 -30.90
CA ILE A 51 14.44 1.42 -31.23
C ILE A 51 14.10 2.18 -32.52
N ASP A 52 14.48 3.47 -32.61
CA ASP A 52 14.27 4.28 -33.82
C ASP A 52 14.94 3.66 -35.05
N LYS A 53 16.16 3.16 -34.89
CA LYS A 53 16.90 2.51 -35.97
C LYS A 53 16.19 1.23 -36.43
N LEU A 54 15.73 0.41 -35.48
CA LEU A 54 15.02 -0.83 -35.76
C LEU A 54 13.71 -0.56 -36.52
N LEU A 55 12.86 0.33 -36.00
CA LEU A 55 11.57 0.67 -36.59
C LEU A 55 11.74 1.30 -37.98
N LYS A 56 12.79 2.10 -38.20
CA LYS A 56 13.12 2.61 -39.54
C LYS A 56 13.49 1.50 -40.52
N ILE A 57 14.32 0.54 -40.12
CA ILE A 57 14.69 -0.61 -40.97
C ILE A 57 13.45 -1.45 -41.28
N TRP A 58 12.63 -1.71 -40.26
CA TRP A 58 11.41 -2.48 -40.40
C TRP A 58 10.43 -1.81 -41.35
N GLY A 59 10.16 -0.51 -41.17
CA GLY A 59 9.24 0.24 -42.02
C GLY A 59 9.69 0.27 -43.48
N GLN A 60 11.00 0.44 -43.74
CA GLN A 60 11.57 0.36 -45.09
C GLN A 60 11.38 -1.03 -45.73
N HIS A 61 11.52 -2.10 -44.94
CA HIS A 61 11.30 -3.47 -45.41
C HIS A 61 9.82 -3.74 -45.69
N ALA A 62 8.94 -3.39 -44.75
CA ALA A 62 7.50 -3.63 -44.82
C ALA A 62 6.81 -2.85 -45.96
N ALA A 63 7.30 -1.65 -46.26
CA ALA A 63 6.79 -0.81 -47.35
C ALA A 63 6.83 -1.52 -48.71
N SER A 64 7.79 -2.43 -48.94
CA SER A 64 7.86 -3.22 -50.17
C SER A 64 6.64 -4.13 -50.40
N THR A 65 5.92 -4.45 -49.33
CA THR A 65 4.71 -5.29 -49.31
C THR A 65 3.44 -4.50 -48.96
N GLY A 66 3.53 -3.17 -48.88
CA GLY A 66 2.42 -2.30 -48.48
C GLY A 66 2.12 -2.31 -46.96
N GLY A 67 3.06 -2.80 -46.14
CA GLY A 67 2.97 -2.75 -44.68
C GLY A 67 3.76 -1.60 -44.09
N GLU A 68 3.64 -1.41 -42.77
CA GLU A 68 4.34 -0.37 -42.01
C GLU A 68 5.08 -1.00 -40.81
N ALA A 69 5.91 -0.19 -40.14
CA ALA A 69 6.51 -0.61 -38.86
C ALA A 69 5.41 -0.59 -37.77
N PRO A 70 5.47 -1.49 -36.76
CA PRO A 70 4.45 -1.53 -35.71
C PRO A 70 4.35 -0.24 -34.88
N PHE A 71 5.47 0.47 -34.73
CA PHE A 71 5.53 1.79 -34.11
C PHE A 71 6.27 2.76 -35.04
N GLN A 72 5.93 4.04 -34.99
CA GLN A 72 6.61 5.08 -35.78
C GLN A 72 8.05 5.31 -35.33
N ASN A 73 8.28 5.33 -34.01
CA ASN A 73 9.56 5.58 -33.36
C ASN A 73 9.46 5.24 -31.85
N HIS A 74 10.53 5.44 -31.08
CA HIS A 74 10.50 5.16 -29.63
C HIS A 74 9.47 5.98 -28.86
N LYS A 75 9.14 7.21 -29.29
CA LYS A 75 8.14 8.04 -28.60
C LYS A 75 6.75 7.47 -28.77
N ASP A 76 6.40 7.04 -29.98
CA ASP A 76 5.12 6.37 -30.25
C ASP A 76 4.97 5.08 -29.43
N LEU A 77 6.06 4.30 -29.32
CA LEU A 77 6.10 3.13 -28.44
C LEU A 77 5.90 3.51 -26.97
N TYR A 78 6.61 4.53 -26.46
CA TYR A 78 6.49 4.96 -25.06
C TYR A 78 5.12 5.59 -24.78
N GLU A 79 4.59 6.41 -25.68
CA GLU A 79 3.25 7.00 -25.58
C GLU A 79 2.18 5.91 -25.57
N THR A 80 2.34 4.85 -26.37
CA THR A 80 1.46 3.67 -26.35
C THR A 80 1.51 2.96 -25.00
N ILE A 81 2.71 2.71 -24.46
CA ILE A 81 2.89 2.11 -23.12
C ILE A 81 2.28 3.00 -22.03
N ASP A 82 2.53 4.30 -22.08
CA ASP A 82 2.02 5.27 -21.10
C ASP A 82 0.49 5.44 -21.22
N SER A 83 -0.10 5.10 -22.36
CA SER A 83 -1.54 5.16 -22.60
C SER A 83 -2.30 3.91 -22.12
N ILE A 84 -1.61 2.89 -21.61
CA ILE A 84 -2.24 1.66 -21.12
C ILE A 84 -3.27 2.03 -20.03
N PRO A 85 -4.58 1.81 -20.29
CA PRO A 85 -5.63 2.18 -19.35
C PRO A 85 -5.75 1.17 -18.19
N VAL A 86 -5.19 -0.03 -18.40
CA VAL A 86 -5.14 -1.13 -17.44
C VAL A 86 -3.74 -1.18 -16.84
N GLY A 87 -3.52 -0.45 -15.74
CA GLY A 87 -2.20 -0.33 -15.17
C GLY A 87 -2.21 -0.01 -13.68
N ASP A 88 -1.03 -0.11 -13.09
CA ASP A 88 -0.78 0.27 -11.70
C ASP A 88 -1.13 1.75 -11.48
N VAL A 89 -1.64 2.05 -10.29
CA VAL A 89 -1.96 3.42 -9.87
C VAL A 89 -0.74 4.33 -10.08
N PRO A 90 -0.88 5.51 -10.72
CA PRO A 90 0.26 6.38 -11.01
C PRO A 90 1.09 6.74 -9.77
N TRP A 91 2.41 6.76 -9.95
CA TRP A 91 3.33 7.26 -8.93
C TRP A 91 3.24 8.78 -8.82
N GLN A 92 3.08 9.26 -7.59
CA GLN A 92 3.14 10.67 -7.22
C GLN A 92 4.19 10.88 -6.12
N SER A 93 4.54 12.13 -5.88
CA SER A 93 5.50 12.47 -4.83
C SER A 93 5.18 13.74 -4.06
N PHE A 94 5.67 13.80 -2.83
CA PHE A 94 5.72 15.01 -2.03
C PHE A 94 7.04 15.08 -1.26
N ASN A 95 7.40 16.28 -0.84
CA ASN A 95 8.63 16.52 -0.11
C ASN A 95 8.37 16.52 1.41
N LEU A 96 9.22 15.83 2.15
CA LEU A 96 9.30 15.87 3.61
C LEU A 96 10.52 16.67 4.03
N SER A 97 10.34 17.55 5.01
CA SER A 97 11.40 18.27 5.71
C SER A 97 11.09 18.30 7.21
N TYR A 98 12.11 18.53 8.04
CA TYR A 98 11.91 18.71 9.48
C TYR A 98 11.01 19.92 9.76
N SER A 99 10.02 19.77 10.65
CA SER A 99 8.99 20.78 10.91
C SER A 99 8.85 21.19 12.38
N ARG A 100 9.59 20.54 13.30
CA ARG A 100 9.57 20.87 14.73
C ARG A 100 10.47 22.08 15.03
N SER A 101 10.31 22.65 16.23
CA SER A 101 11.19 23.70 16.72
C SER A 101 12.63 23.20 16.80
N ARG A 102 13.58 24.02 16.33
CA ARG A 102 15.00 23.68 16.38
C ARG A 102 15.52 23.81 17.82
N PRO A 103 16.36 22.88 18.29
CA PRO A 103 16.98 23.02 19.60
C PRO A 103 17.95 24.21 19.57
N ASN A 104 17.50 25.38 20.06
CA ASN A 104 18.35 26.56 20.24
C ASN A 104 19.33 26.38 21.42
N LEU A 105 20.22 25.39 21.33
CA LEU A 105 21.28 25.18 22.31
C LEU A 105 22.44 26.14 21.98
N GLU A 106 22.77 27.04 22.91
CA GLU A 106 23.88 27.97 22.74
C GLU A 106 25.19 27.22 22.41
N GLY A 107 25.79 27.54 21.26
CA GLY A 107 27.08 26.99 20.83
C GLY A 107 27.03 25.62 20.16
N VAL A 108 25.85 25.09 19.81
CA VAL A 108 25.69 23.87 19.03
C VAL A 108 24.98 24.21 17.72
N ASP A 109 25.62 23.94 16.58
CA ASP A 109 24.99 24.07 15.27
C ASP A 109 23.92 22.99 15.09
N ASP A 110 22.83 23.34 14.41
CA ASP A 110 21.80 22.37 14.04
C ASP A 110 22.42 21.22 13.22
N PRO A 111 22.01 19.97 13.47
CA PRO A 111 22.41 18.86 12.61
C PRO A 111 21.98 19.09 11.16
N ALA A 112 22.87 18.83 10.21
CA ALA A 112 22.63 19.05 8.77
C ALA A 112 21.34 18.37 8.25
N TRP A 113 20.94 17.23 8.85
CA TRP A 113 19.71 16.52 8.47
C TRP A 113 18.42 17.33 8.72
N MET A 114 18.44 18.35 9.57
CA MET A 114 17.28 19.21 9.82
C MET A 114 16.99 20.16 8.66
N ASP A 115 17.96 20.38 7.77
CA ASP A 115 17.80 21.16 6.54
C ASP A 115 17.54 20.28 5.30
N ASP A 116 17.65 18.95 5.46
CA ASP A 116 17.44 18.00 4.37
C ASP A 116 15.96 17.94 3.96
N THR A 117 15.76 17.82 2.65
CA THR A 117 14.45 17.57 2.05
C THR A 117 14.48 16.21 1.36
N HIS A 118 13.54 15.35 1.72
CA HIS A 118 13.42 14.01 1.15
C HIS A 118 12.14 13.87 0.34
N ALA A 119 12.27 13.47 -0.92
CA ALA A 119 11.11 13.13 -1.74
C ALA A 119 10.57 11.76 -1.33
N VAL A 120 9.26 11.69 -1.05
CA VAL A 120 8.52 10.46 -0.85
C VAL A 120 7.77 10.15 -2.14
N TRP A 121 7.97 8.95 -2.67
CA TRP A 121 7.28 8.45 -3.85
C TRP A 121 6.25 7.42 -3.43
N PHE A 122 5.00 7.57 -3.90
CA PHE A 122 3.90 6.72 -3.51
C PHE A 122 2.81 6.68 -4.59
N CYS A 123 2.04 5.61 -4.61
CA CYS A 123 0.78 5.47 -5.34
C CYS A 123 -0.38 5.86 -4.42
N ASP A 124 -1.44 6.47 -4.95
CA ASP A 124 -2.60 6.83 -4.12
C ASP A 124 -3.20 5.57 -3.45
N PRO A 125 -3.21 5.47 -2.11
CA PRO A 125 -3.73 4.29 -1.44
C PRO A 125 -5.24 4.12 -1.60
N HIS A 126 -5.99 5.19 -1.89
CA HIS A 126 -7.42 5.09 -2.17
C HIS A 126 -7.67 4.34 -3.48
N GLU A 127 -6.99 4.75 -4.55
CA GLU A 127 -7.04 4.08 -5.86
C GLU A 127 -6.55 2.62 -5.77
N LEU A 128 -5.48 2.37 -5.01
CA LEU A 128 -5.00 1.00 -4.78
C LEU A 128 -6.06 0.12 -4.11
N ILE A 129 -6.80 0.65 -3.12
CA ILE A 129 -7.88 -0.08 -2.46
C ILE A 129 -9.06 -0.27 -3.41
N CYS A 130 -9.42 0.72 -4.22
CA CYS A 130 -10.45 0.60 -5.25
C CYS A 130 -10.13 -0.53 -6.24
N ASN A 131 -8.87 -0.64 -6.66
CA ASN A 131 -8.40 -1.75 -7.50
C ASN A 131 -8.51 -3.10 -6.77
N LEU A 132 -8.07 -3.19 -5.51
CA LEU A 132 -8.19 -4.42 -4.71
C LEU A 132 -9.65 -4.86 -4.51
N LEU A 133 -10.56 -3.91 -4.26
CA LEU A 133 -11.98 -4.19 -4.09
C LEU A 133 -12.64 -4.62 -5.41
N SER A 134 -12.18 -4.07 -6.54
CA SER A 134 -12.71 -4.35 -7.86
C SER A 134 -12.10 -5.59 -8.51
N ASN A 135 -11.13 -6.26 -7.88
CA ASN A 135 -10.45 -7.40 -8.46
C ASN A 135 -11.33 -8.68 -8.47
N THR A 136 -11.68 -9.15 -9.66
CA THR A 136 -12.51 -10.35 -9.91
C THR A 136 -11.85 -11.64 -9.43
N ASP A 137 -10.53 -11.70 -9.35
CA ASP A 137 -9.79 -12.89 -8.92
C ASP A 137 -10.06 -13.29 -7.46
N PHE A 138 -10.66 -12.37 -6.69
CA PHE A 138 -11.06 -12.56 -5.31
C PHE A 138 -12.51 -13.06 -5.17
N ASP A 139 -13.27 -13.21 -6.27
CA ASP A 139 -14.63 -13.74 -6.21
C ASP A 139 -14.66 -15.16 -5.59
N GLY A 140 -15.61 -15.38 -4.68
CA GLY A 140 -15.70 -16.57 -3.84
C GLY A 140 -14.59 -16.70 -2.77
N LYS A 141 -13.65 -15.75 -2.70
CA LYS A 141 -12.48 -15.76 -1.79
C LYS A 141 -12.30 -14.42 -1.07
N PHE A 142 -13.39 -13.68 -0.92
CA PHE A 142 -13.47 -12.37 -0.29
C PHE A 142 -14.57 -12.38 0.77
N ASP A 143 -14.29 -11.85 1.95
CA ASP A 143 -15.23 -11.81 3.06
C ASP A 143 -15.83 -10.39 3.21
N TYR A 144 -17.11 -10.27 2.86
CA TYR A 144 -17.86 -9.00 2.93
C TYR A 144 -18.29 -8.60 4.34
N THR A 145 -18.21 -9.52 5.31
CA THR A 145 -18.61 -9.30 6.69
C THR A 145 -17.72 -10.14 7.59
N PRO A 146 -17.30 -9.64 8.76
CA PRO A 146 -16.58 -10.48 9.72
C PRO A 146 -17.41 -11.67 10.15
N PHE A 147 -16.73 -12.75 10.51
CA PHE A 147 -17.35 -13.96 11.00
C PHE A 147 -16.56 -14.50 12.18
N GLN A 148 -17.14 -15.43 12.91
CA GLN A 148 -16.45 -16.19 13.95
C GLN A 148 -16.73 -17.66 13.70
N GLU A 149 -15.67 -18.45 13.56
CA GLU A 149 -15.75 -19.89 13.34
C GLU A 149 -15.24 -20.63 14.56
N TYR A 150 -16.01 -21.59 15.06
CA TYR A 150 -15.62 -22.38 16.22
C TYR A 150 -15.48 -23.85 15.82
N ASP A 151 -14.49 -24.53 16.38
CA ASP A 151 -14.36 -25.98 16.24
C ASP A 151 -15.38 -26.73 17.10
N ASP A 152 -15.43 -28.06 16.95
CA ASP A 152 -16.33 -28.93 17.73
C ASP A 152 -16.11 -28.86 19.25
N LYS A 153 -14.98 -28.30 19.70
CA LYS A 153 -14.63 -28.08 21.10
C LYS A 153 -14.95 -26.67 21.59
N GLY A 154 -15.54 -25.82 20.74
CA GLY A 154 -15.86 -24.42 21.03
C GLY A 154 -14.65 -23.47 20.97
N SER A 155 -13.53 -23.91 20.39
CA SER A 155 -12.33 -23.08 20.24
C SER A 155 -12.44 -22.22 18.99
N HIS A 156 -12.18 -20.91 19.12
CA HIS A 156 -12.22 -19.99 17.97
C HIS A 156 -11.08 -20.31 16.99
N ARG A 157 -11.43 -20.54 15.73
CA ARG A 157 -10.51 -20.72 14.61
C ARG A 157 -10.21 -19.38 13.93
N TYR A 158 -8.93 -18.99 13.96
CA TYR A 158 -8.44 -17.80 13.27
C TYR A 158 -7.74 -18.23 11.98
N GLN A 159 -8.49 -18.30 10.88
CA GLN A 159 -7.92 -18.65 9.58
C GLN A 159 -7.73 -17.42 8.71
N ASP A 160 -8.79 -16.66 8.47
CA ASP A 160 -8.79 -15.46 7.61
C ASP A 160 -8.86 -14.20 8.47
N PHE A 161 -8.39 -13.05 7.98
CA PHE A 161 -8.33 -11.84 8.80
C PHE A 161 -9.71 -11.43 9.35
N MET A 162 -10.76 -11.61 8.54
CA MET A 162 -12.15 -11.32 8.91
C MET A 162 -12.75 -12.31 9.93
N SER A 163 -12.07 -13.42 10.23
CA SER A 163 -12.41 -14.30 11.37
C SER A 163 -11.96 -13.73 12.73
N GLY A 164 -11.14 -12.67 12.73
CA GLY A 164 -10.57 -12.10 13.94
C GLY A 164 -11.57 -11.34 14.82
N ASN A 165 -11.44 -11.48 16.14
CA ASN A 165 -12.22 -10.71 17.12
C ASN A 165 -12.11 -9.19 16.92
N TRP A 166 -10.96 -8.72 16.43
CA TRP A 166 -10.78 -7.29 16.14
C TRP A 166 -11.71 -6.85 15.00
N ALA A 167 -11.72 -7.56 13.87
CA ALA A 167 -12.58 -7.22 12.73
C ALA A 167 -14.06 -7.29 13.12
N TRP A 168 -14.46 -8.31 13.89
CA TRP A 168 -15.81 -8.45 14.44
C TRP A 168 -16.25 -7.22 15.25
N ARG A 169 -15.40 -6.74 16.16
CA ARG A 169 -15.69 -5.55 16.97
C ARG A 169 -15.74 -4.27 16.14
N GLN A 170 -14.88 -4.12 15.15
CA GLN A 170 -14.88 -2.94 14.29
C GLN A 170 -16.17 -2.86 13.46
N ALA A 171 -16.63 -3.99 12.91
CA ALA A 171 -17.83 -4.00 12.06
C ALA A 171 -19.13 -3.62 12.79
N ALA A 172 -19.19 -3.76 14.11
CA ALA A 172 -20.38 -3.41 14.90
C ALA A 172 -20.81 -1.94 14.75
N ASN A 173 -19.88 -1.04 14.43
CA ASN A 173 -20.12 0.41 14.35
C ASN A 173 -20.24 0.93 12.91
N THR A 174 -20.41 0.05 11.93
CA THR A 174 -20.37 0.42 10.49
C THR A 174 -21.72 0.84 9.92
N LEU A 175 -22.79 0.85 10.73
CA LEU A 175 -24.15 1.22 10.31
C LEU A 175 -24.62 0.43 9.06
N GLY A 176 -24.22 -0.83 8.94
CA GLY A 176 -24.56 -1.72 7.83
C GLY A 176 -23.68 -1.56 6.59
N ALA A 177 -22.65 -0.71 6.62
CA ALA A 177 -21.62 -0.69 5.60
C ALA A 177 -20.66 -1.89 5.73
N MET A 178 -20.10 -2.31 4.60
CA MET A 178 -19.01 -3.29 4.57
C MET A 178 -17.77 -2.68 5.23
N PHE A 179 -17.20 -3.37 6.21
CA PHE A 179 -15.92 -2.96 6.80
C PHE A 179 -14.75 -3.40 5.92
N VAL A 180 -13.84 -2.48 5.61
CA VAL A 180 -12.60 -2.74 4.87
C VAL A 180 -11.40 -2.42 5.75
N PRO A 181 -10.78 -3.42 6.39
CA PRO A 181 -9.55 -3.23 7.14
C PRO A 181 -8.39 -2.94 6.20
N ILE A 182 -7.68 -1.84 6.39
CA ILE A 182 -6.47 -1.51 5.65
C ILE A 182 -5.27 -2.08 6.40
N ILE A 183 -4.52 -2.96 5.74
CA ILE A 183 -3.34 -3.61 6.31
C ILE A 183 -2.13 -3.01 5.62
N LEU A 184 -1.22 -2.46 6.41
CA LEU A 184 0.05 -1.94 5.91
C LEU A 184 1.18 -2.84 6.37
N GLY A 185 2.30 -2.81 5.68
CA GLY A 185 3.53 -3.39 6.20
C GLY A 185 4.76 -2.81 5.52
N SER A 186 5.90 -2.95 6.18
CA SER A 186 7.21 -2.63 5.60
C SER A 186 8.17 -3.79 5.78
N ASP A 187 9.17 -3.83 4.90
CA ASP A 187 10.36 -4.64 5.11
C ASP A 187 11.56 -3.90 4.54
N LYS A 188 12.49 -3.51 5.42
CA LYS A 188 13.67 -2.72 5.09
C LYS A 188 14.48 -3.40 4.00
N THR A 189 14.59 -2.75 2.85
CA THR A 189 15.31 -3.30 1.70
C THR A 189 16.53 -2.44 1.39
N THR A 190 17.72 -3.06 1.28
CA THR A 190 18.96 -2.38 0.87
C THR A 190 19.00 -2.28 -0.66
N VAL A 191 18.95 -1.07 -1.22
CA VAL A 191 18.79 -0.86 -2.67
C VAL A 191 20.12 -0.62 -3.42
N SER A 192 21.25 -0.37 -2.73
CA SER A 192 22.56 -0.35 -3.41
C SER A 192 23.72 -0.87 -2.55
N VAL A 193 24.60 -1.67 -3.15
CA VAL A 193 25.85 -2.17 -2.53
C VAL A 193 27.08 -1.41 -3.04
N ALA A 194 26.95 -0.55 -4.06
CA ALA A 194 28.11 -0.01 -4.79
C ALA A 194 28.25 1.53 -4.85
N THR A 195 27.25 2.34 -4.51
CA THR A 195 27.34 3.81 -4.69
C THR A 195 26.87 4.68 -3.53
N GLY A 196 26.33 4.12 -2.44
CA GLY A 196 26.09 4.89 -1.22
C GLY A 196 24.82 4.47 -0.47
N LEU A 197 24.89 4.65 0.84
CA LEU A 197 23.94 4.32 1.90
C LEU A 197 22.50 4.85 1.69
N ASN A 198 21.76 4.34 0.71
CA ASN A 198 20.33 4.60 0.59
C ASN A 198 19.56 3.31 0.88
N GLU A 199 19.09 3.19 2.13
CA GLU A 199 18.14 2.18 2.55
C GLU A 199 16.73 2.72 2.31
N TYR A 200 15.86 1.92 1.70
CA TYR A 200 14.46 2.30 1.50
C TYR A 200 13.55 1.31 2.21
N TRP A 201 12.46 1.84 2.76
CA TRP A 201 11.37 1.03 3.30
C TRP A 201 10.24 1.01 2.28
N PRO A 202 10.12 -0.05 1.46
CA PRO A 202 8.89 -0.28 0.71
C PRO A 202 7.73 -0.43 1.69
N ILE A 203 6.64 0.28 1.42
CA ILE A 203 5.39 0.18 2.15
C ILE A 203 4.41 -0.59 1.30
N TYR A 204 3.98 -1.74 1.79
CA TYR A 204 2.98 -2.58 1.16
C TYR A 204 1.61 -2.29 1.76
N LEU A 205 0.58 -2.41 0.92
CA LEU A 205 -0.82 -2.24 1.28
C LEU A 205 -1.61 -3.49 0.87
N SER A 206 -2.54 -3.89 1.72
CA SER A 206 -3.52 -4.94 1.47
C SER A 206 -4.82 -4.62 2.21
N ILE A 207 -5.87 -5.39 1.95
CA ILE A 207 -7.14 -5.29 2.67
C ILE A 207 -7.49 -6.59 3.41
N GLY A 208 -8.13 -6.45 4.56
CA GLY A 208 -8.48 -7.56 5.44
C GLY A 208 -9.48 -8.54 4.83
N ASN A 209 -10.28 -8.10 3.87
CA ASN A 209 -11.36 -8.89 3.27
C ASN A 209 -10.87 -10.04 2.39
N ILE A 210 -9.62 -10.01 1.91
CA ILE A 210 -9.07 -11.05 1.03
C ILE A 210 -8.71 -12.27 1.88
N ARG A 211 -9.22 -13.46 1.53
CA ARG A 211 -8.87 -14.71 2.23
C ARG A 211 -7.39 -15.06 2.07
N ASN A 212 -6.85 -15.75 3.08
CA ASN A 212 -5.42 -16.01 3.20
C ASN A 212 -4.85 -16.88 2.06
N ASN A 213 -5.65 -17.78 1.49
CA ASN A 213 -5.24 -18.60 0.36
C ASN A 213 -4.96 -17.77 -0.91
N VAL A 214 -5.62 -16.63 -1.08
CA VAL A 214 -5.41 -15.73 -2.24
C VAL A 214 -4.41 -14.64 -1.93
N ARG A 215 -4.39 -14.15 -0.68
CA ARG A 215 -3.43 -13.14 -0.25
C ARG A 215 -1.97 -13.58 -0.45
N ARG A 216 -1.71 -14.89 -0.37
CA ARG A 216 -0.38 -15.50 -0.58
C ARG A 216 -0.14 -15.96 -2.02
N ALA A 217 -1.09 -15.76 -2.92
CA ALA A 217 -0.95 -16.08 -4.33
C ALA A 217 -0.55 -14.82 -5.13
N HIS A 218 0.07 -15.01 -6.29
CA HIS A 218 0.35 -13.94 -7.28
C HIS A 218 -0.96 -13.46 -7.93
N ARG A 219 -1.84 -12.81 -7.16
CA ARG A 219 -3.13 -12.23 -7.60
C ARG A 219 -3.32 -10.80 -7.09
N ASP A 220 -2.22 -10.08 -6.91
CA ASP A 220 -2.22 -8.68 -6.47
C ASP A 220 -2.96 -8.41 -5.15
N GLY A 221 -3.02 -9.40 -4.25
CA GLY A 221 -3.61 -9.23 -2.90
C GLY A 221 -2.73 -8.42 -1.94
N LEU A 222 -1.51 -8.09 -2.36
CA LEU A 222 -0.54 -7.23 -1.67
C LEU A 222 0.10 -6.33 -2.72
N VAL A 223 -0.08 -5.02 -2.60
CA VAL A 223 0.40 -4.03 -3.56
C VAL A 223 1.45 -3.13 -2.94
N LEU A 224 2.39 -2.64 -3.74
CA LEU A 224 3.37 -1.65 -3.29
C LEU A 224 2.72 -0.27 -3.30
N MET A 225 2.66 0.37 -2.14
CA MET A 225 2.06 1.69 -1.96
C MET A 225 3.08 2.81 -2.09
N GLY A 226 4.32 2.61 -1.64
CA GLY A 226 5.32 3.67 -1.70
C GLY A 226 6.67 3.29 -1.13
N PHE A 227 7.64 4.22 -1.25
CA PHE A 227 8.96 4.09 -0.66
C PHE A 227 9.20 5.20 0.35
N LEU A 228 9.52 4.82 1.60
CA LEU A 228 9.96 5.77 2.61
C LEU A 228 11.49 5.86 2.60
N PRO A 229 12.07 7.07 2.43
CA PRO A 229 13.51 7.31 2.56
C PRO A 229 13.96 7.21 4.03
N ILE A 230 13.08 7.60 4.96
CA ILE A 230 13.22 7.39 6.39
C ILE A 230 11.80 7.14 6.91
N ALA A 231 11.58 6.09 7.70
CA ALA A 231 10.27 5.64 8.16
C ALA A 231 9.64 6.55 9.23
N LYS A 232 9.54 7.85 8.95
CA LYS A 232 9.12 8.87 9.91
C LYS A 232 7.70 9.38 9.70
N THR A 233 7.07 9.26 8.52
CA THR A 233 5.65 9.63 8.40
C THR A 233 4.94 8.97 7.21
N ILE A 234 3.98 8.08 7.50
CA ILE A 234 3.05 7.49 6.52
C ILE A 234 1.78 8.36 6.35
N SER A 235 1.48 9.23 7.32
CA SER A 235 0.27 10.07 7.36
C SER A 235 0.06 10.89 6.08
N GLY A 236 1.14 11.40 5.47
CA GLY A 236 1.08 12.13 4.21
C GLY A 236 0.47 11.33 3.06
N MET A 237 0.84 10.05 2.96
CA MET A 237 0.36 9.14 1.91
C MET A 237 -1.09 8.72 2.14
N LEU A 238 -1.50 8.51 3.40
CA LEU A 238 -2.85 8.03 3.75
C LEU A 238 -3.94 9.12 3.73
N LYS A 239 -3.61 10.37 3.37
CA LYS A 239 -4.56 11.49 3.40
C LYS A 239 -5.81 11.24 2.56
N SER A 240 -5.67 10.59 1.41
CA SER A 240 -6.80 10.29 0.51
C SER A 240 -7.83 9.33 1.14
N LEU A 241 -7.43 8.55 2.15
CA LEU A 241 -8.31 7.60 2.84
C LEU A 241 -9.15 8.21 3.97
N HIS A 242 -8.78 9.40 4.44
CA HIS A 242 -9.42 10.01 5.61
C HIS A 242 -10.95 10.15 5.48
N PRO A 243 -11.53 10.53 4.33
CA PRO A 243 -12.98 10.58 4.17
C PRO A 243 -13.65 9.21 4.39
N ALA A 244 -13.10 8.15 3.80
CA ALA A 244 -13.64 6.79 3.84
C ALA A 244 -13.57 6.14 5.23
N PHE A 245 -12.82 6.71 6.18
CA PHE A 245 -12.78 6.24 7.58
C PHE A 245 -14.02 6.66 8.38
N THR A 246 -14.73 7.68 7.91
CA THR A 246 -15.85 8.29 8.63
C THR A 246 -17.16 8.18 7.86
N THR A 247 -17.09 8.24 6.52
CA THR A 247 -18.25 8.22 5.64
C THR A 247 -18.12 7.03 4.70
N PRO A 248 -19.09 6.09 4.70
CA PRO A 248 -19.05 4.98 3.76
C PRO A 248 -19.18 5.46 2.31
N GLU A 249 -18.31 4.98 1.44
CA GLU A 249 -18.33 5.24 -0.01
C GLU A 249 -18.83 4.01 -0.77
N VAL A 250 -19.27 4.19 -2.02
CA VAL A 250 -19.78 3.07 -2.83
C VAL A 250 -18.59 2.45 -3.57
N ALA A 251 -18.31 1.19 -3.27
CA ALA A 251 -17.27 0.42 -3.93
C ALA A 251 -17.87 -0.79 -4.64
N ARG A 252 -17.38 -1.06 -5.85
CA ARG A 252 -17.66 -2.32 -6.54
C ARG A 252 -16.77 -3.42 -5.97
N CYS A 253 -17.35 -4.59 -5.78
CA CYS A 253 -16.70 -5.73 -5.15
C CYS A 253 -16.32 -6.84 -6.15
N PRO A 254 -15.59 -7.89 -5.72
CA PRO A 254 -15.17 -8.97 -6.62
C PRO A 254 -16.34 -9.71 -7.29
N ASP A 255 -17.47 -9.83 -6.62
CA ASP A 255 -18.71 -10.44 -7.13
C ASP A 255 -19.50 -9.54 -8.09
N GLY A 256 -19.00 -8.33 -8.36
CA GLY A 256 -19.61 -7.35 -9.25
C GLY A 256 -20.69 -6.48 -8.60
N HIS A 257 -21.13 -6.78 -7.38
CA HIS A 257 -22.10 -5.96 -6.65
C HIS A 257 -21.44 -4.72 -6.05
N PHE A 258 -22.20 -3.62 -6.00
CA PHE A 258 -21.80 -2.43 -5.27
C PHE A 258 -22.18 -2.53 -3.79
N ARG A 259 -21.28 -2.10 -2.92
CA ARG A 259 -21.49 -2.04 -1.46
C ARG A 259 -21.03 -0.68 -0.95
N ARG A 260 -21.75 -0.15 0.04
CA ARG A 260 -21.25 0.95 0.86
C ARG A 260 -20.13 0.38 1.73
N ALA A 261 -18.91 0.87 1.56
CA ALA A 261 -17.71 0.41 2.23
C ALA A 261 -17.20 1.51 3.17
N ILE A 262 -16.86 1.14 4.41
CA ILE A 262 -16.21 2.01 5.39
C ILE A 262 -14.86 1.42 5.75
N TYR A 263 -13.83 2.27 5.69
CA TYR A 263 -12.46 1.85 5.83
C TYR A 263 -12.02 1.99 7.28
N GLY A 264 -11.06 1.17 7.69
CA GLY A 264 -10.46 1.30 9.01
C GLY A 264 -8.99 0.94 9.01
N ALA A 265 -8.20 1.68 9.78
CA ALA A 265 -6.81 1.35 10.01
C ALA A 265 -6.71 -0.02 10.70
N GLY A 266 -6.21 -1.01 9.96
CA GLY A 266 -5.88 -2.34 10.45
C GLY A 266 -4.45 -2.40 11.00
N PRO A 267 -3.88 -3.60 11.16
CA PRO A 267 -2.52 -3.74 11.66
C PRO A 267 -1.48 -3.20 10.67
N TYR A 268 -0.37 -2.74 11.24
CA TYR A 268 0.89 -2.57 10.55
C TYR A 268 1.76 -3.80 10.79
N ILE A 269 2.18 -4.48 9.72
CA ILE A 269 3.01 -5.67 9.76
C ILE A 269 4.47 -5.25 9.58
N ALA A 270 5.27 -5.51 10.61
CA ALA A 270 6.69 -5.21 10.66
C ALA A 270 7.37 -6.23 11.57
N ASP A 271 8.67 -6.45 11.37
CA ASP A 271 9.48 -7.20 12.32
C ASP A 271 9.67 -6.41 13.63
N TYR A 272 10.31 -7.02 14.63
CA TYR A 272 10.45 -6.36 15.94
C TYR A 272 11.29 -5.06 15.89
N PRO A 273 12.49 -5.04 15.28
CA PRO A 273 13.24 -3.81 15.06
C PRO A 273 12.43 -2.69 14.40
N GLU A 274 11.67 -3.00 13.35
CA GLU A 274 10.83 -2.02 12.66
C GLU A 274 9.64 -1.56 13.51
N GLN A 275 8.99 -2.46 14.25
CA GLN A 275 7.91 -2.08 15.18
C GLN A 275 8.40 -1.09 16.24
N CYS A 276 9.63 -1.27 16.75
CA CYS A 276 10.23 -0.33 17.70
C CYS A 276 10.45 1.02 17.04
N MET A 277 11.02 1.04 15.84
CA MET A 277 11.28 2.26 15.10
C MET A 277 9.99 3.02 14.76
N LEU A 278 8.96 2.35 14.25
CA LEU A 278 7.66 2.94 13.91
C LEU A 278 6.91 3.50 15.12
N SER A 279 7.19 2.95 16.30
CA SER A 279 6.57 3.37 17.57
C SER A 279 7.44 4.36 18.35
N CYS A 280 8.58 4.80 17.80
CA CYS A 280 9.59 5.63 18.47
C CYS A 280 10.09 5.03 19.79
N LEU A 281 10.40 3.74 19.78
CA LEU A 281 10.82 2.97 20.94
C LEU A 281 12.25 2.44 20.83
N VAL A 282 12.87 2.32 21.99
CA VAL A 282 14.18 1.70 22.15
C VAL A 282 14.04 0.19 21.99
N GLN A 283 14.89 -0.42 21.15
CA GLN A 283 14.95 -1.88 21.05
C GLN A 283 15.27 -2.50 22.42
N GLY A 284 14.65 -3.64 22.70
CA GLY A 284 14.66 -4.26 24.02
C GLY A 284 13.41 -3.95 24.85
N TRP A 285 12.47 -3.13 24.35
CA TRP A 285 11.17 -2.87 24.98
C TRP A 285 10.00 -3.46 24.19
N CYS A 286 8.89 -3.72 24.87
CA CYS A 286 7.65 -4.14 24.23
C CYS A 286 7.01 -2.96 23.45
N PRO A 287 6.57 -3.15 22.19
CA PRO A 287 5.88 -2.10 21.43
C PRO A 287 4.47 -1.78 21.96
N LYS A 288 3.88 -2.70 22.75
CA LYS A 288 2.50 -2.57 23.25
C LYS A 288 2.41 -2.05 24.68
N CYS A 289 3.41 -2.31 25.52
CA CYS A 289 3.40 -1.92 26.93
C CYS A 289 4.79 -1.48 27.39
N MET A 290 4.89 -0.92 28.60
CA MET A 290 6.16 -0.47 29.17
C MET A 290 6.98 -1.62 29.79
N ALA A 291 6.76 -2.87 29.36
CA ALA A 291 7.57 -3.99 29.82
C ALA A 291 8.86 -4.08 28.98
N PRO A 292 10.02 -4.37 29.58
CA PRO A 292 11.20 -4.76 28.83
C PRO A 292 11.03 -6.16 28.25
N SER A 293 11.72 -6.43 27.15
CA SER A 293 11.66 -7.69 26.38
C SER A 293 12.04 -8.94 27.20
N ASN A 294 12.82 -8.77 28.27
CA ASN A 294 13.19 -9.85 29.19
C ASN A 294 12.19 -10.07 30.33
N ASN A 295 11.08 -9.31 30.39
CA ASN A 295 10.08 -9.42 31.45
C ASN A 295 8.65 -9.15 30.94
N LEU A 296 8.25 -9.79 29.84
CA LEU A 296 6.96 -9.58 29.18
C LEU A 296 5.75 -10.10 29.97
N GLU A 297 5.96 -10.95 30.97
CA GLU A 297 4.89 -11.50 31.82
C GLU A 297 4.45 -10.55 32.93
N GLN A 298 5.19 -9.46 33.16
CA GLN A 298 4.83 -8.47 34.17
C GLN A 298 3.66 -7.61 33.68
N ASP A 299 2.70 -7.37 34.58
CA ASP A 299 1.68 -6.35 34.38
C ASP A 299 2.33 -4.98 34.13
N SER A 300 2.05 -4.42 32.96
CA SER A 300 2.65 -3.17 32.52
C SER A 300 1.64 -2.30 31.82
N ILE A 301 1.82 -0.98 31.95
CA ILE A 301 0.95 0.02 31.37
C ILE A 301 1.06 -0.05 29.84
N THR A 302 -0.09 0.02 29.17
CA THR A 302 -0.15 0.06 27.70
C THR A 302 0.45 1.36 27.18
N ARG A 303 1.25 1.26 26.11
CA ARG A 303 1.79 2.44 25.43
C ARG A 303 0.67 3.16 24.68
N THR A 304 0.62 4.48 24.83
CA THR A 304 -0.26 5.34 24.05
C THR A 304 0.51 6.58 23.64
N GLN A 305 0.11 7.22 22.54
CA GLN A 305 0.70 8.49 22.12
C GLN A 305 0.61 9.54 23.23
N LYS A 306 -0.56 9.64 23.88
CA LYS A 306 -0.78 10.53 25.02
C LYS A 306 0.22 10.30 26.16
N LEU A 307 0.44 9.04 26.56
CA LEU A 307 1.42 8.72 27.60
C LEU A 307 2.84 9.07 27.17
N ALA A 308 3.20 8.85 25.91
CA ALA A 308 4.52 9.21 25.39
C ALA A 308 4.74 10.73 25.35
N GLU A 309 3.72 11.50 24.99
CA GLU A 309 3.73 12.97 25.01
C GLU A 309 3.86 13.51 26.43
N GLU A 310 3.06 13.00 27.38
CA GLU A 310 3.13 13.36 28.79
C GLU A 310 4.52 13.05 29.37
N LEU A 311 5.07 11.86 29.13
CA LEU A 311 6.41 11.52 29.60
C LEU A 311 7.48 12.42 28.97
N SER A 312 7.34 12.75 27.68
CA SER A 312 8.28 13.63 26.97
C SER A 312 8.27 15.07 27.49
N GLU A 313 7.17 15.52 28.12
CA GLU A 313 7.07 16.85 28.73
C GLU A 313 7.82 16.94 30.07
N PHE A 314 7.88 15.83 30.83
CA PHE A 314 8.41 15.84 32.20
C PHE A 314 9.77 15.17 32.38
N HIS A 315 10.32 14.53 31.34
CA HIS A 315 11.56 13.78 31.42
C HIS A 315 12.57 14.20 30.35
N GLU A 316 13.83 14.30 30.76
CA GLU A 316 14.97 14.49 29.85
C GLU A 316 15.13 13.29 28.90
N LEU A 317 15.73 13.50 27.73
CA LEU A 317 15.91 12.46 26.70
C LEU A 317 16.58 11.18 27.22
N GLY A 318 17.58 11.32 28.10
CA GLY A 318 18.25 10.18 28.71
C GLY A 318 17.34 9.37 29.65
N GLU A 319 16.41 10.03 30.35
CA GLU A 319 15.43 9.36 31.21
C GLU A 319 14.34 8.67 30.38
N LEU A 320 13.85 9.33 29.32
CA LEU A 320 12.94 8.73 28.34
C LEU A 320 13.49 7.42 27.77
N TRP A 321 14.75 7.45 27.35
CA TRP A 321 15.44 6.30 26.78
C TRP A 321 15.61 5.18 27.82
N ALA A 322 16.19 5.50 28.98
CA ALA A 322 16.61 4.48 29.95
C ALA A 322 15.44 3.90 30.76
N ARG A 323 14.46 4.72 31.14
CA ARG A 323 13.38 4.32 32.08
C ARG A 323 12.10 3.92 31.39
N PHE A 324 11.83 4.47 30.21
CA PHE A 324 10.56 4.31 29.52
C PHE A 324 10.71 3.66 28.14
N GLY A 325 11.94 3.51 27.66
CA GLY A 325 12.23 2.97 26.34
C GLY A 325 11.65 3.82 25.21
N ILE A 326 11.54 5.14 25.43
CA ILE A 326 11.01 6.10 24.46
C ILE A 326 12.18 6.85 23.84
N VAL A 327 12.15 7.00 22.52
CA VAL A 327 13.10 7.82 21.78
C VAL A 327 12.48 9.21 21.61
N GLY A 328 12.89 10.16 22.46
CA GLY A 328 12.24 11.47 22.62
C GLY A 328 12.71 12.55 21.65
N ASP A 329 13.75 12.28 20.86
CA ASP A 329 14.35 13.21 19.89
C ASP A 329 13.80 13.02 18.45
N ILE A 330 12.64 12.37 18.30
CA ILE A 330 12.01 12.02 17.01
C ILE A 330 10.76 12.85 16.69
#